data_AF-A0A8J7GXT9-F1
#
_entry.id   AF-A0A8J7GXT9-F1
#
_cell.length_a   1.000
_cell.length_b   1.000
_cell.length_c   1.000
_cell.angle_alpha   90.00
_cell.angle_beta   90.00
_cell.angle_gamma   90.00
#
_symmetry.space_group_name_H-M   'P 1'
#
loop_
_entity.id
_entity.type
_entity.pdbx_description
1 polymer ?
#
loop_
_entity_poly.entity_id
_entity_poly.type
_entity_poly.pdbx_seq_one_letter_code
_entity_poly.pdbx_strand_id
1 'polypeptide(L)'
;MEWKELFPSEKQPTMTEIEEYIGGDAKLLWKTLMDYMNDAYKAKPKLTYSICSGKPGWNIKFQKGGQSFGTLYPEEGAFSVFMVISYKLHEKMVDVLPDLSTKMADIYKQAGDYMKIGKWFMFQIRTREDLEDYKTLVTAKLPPKYTK
;
A
#
# COMPACT_ATOMS: atom_id res chain seq x y z
N MET A 1 -15.63 6.52 -14.60
CA MET A 1 -16.50 7.06 -13.52
C MET A 1 -15.64 7.09 -12.29
N GLU A 2 -15.72 8.14 -11.47
CA GLU A 2 -14.84 8.26 -10.32
C GLU A 2 -15.17 7.18 -9.26
N TRP A 3 -14.15 6.62 -8.60
CA TRP A 3 -14.28 5.55 -7.61
C TRP A 3 -15.38 5.80 -6.57
N LYS A 4 -15.44 7.01 -6.00
CA LYS A 4 -16.42 7.43 -4.99
C LYS A 4 -17.87 7.51 -5.52
N GLU A 5 -18.05 7.67 -6.82
CA GLU A 5 -19.37 7.77 -7.45
C GLU A 5 -19.93 6.37 -7.70
N LEU A 6 -19.07 5.43 -8.09
CA LEU A 6 -19.41 4.01 -8.23
C LEU A 6 -19.73 3.33 -6.89
N PHE A 7 -19.00 3.77 -5.86
CA PHE A 7 -19.08 3.25 -4.50
C PHE A 7 -19.15 4.39 -3.48
N PRO A 8 -20.33 4.99 -3.29
CA PRO A 8 -20.56 5.97 -2.22
C PRO A 8 -20.41 5.32 -0.83
N SER A 9 -20.45 6.14 0.23
CA SER A 9 -20.24 5.70 1.62
C SER A 9 -21.20 4.61 2.08
N GLU A 10 -22.42 4.60 1.53
CA GLU A 10 -23.48 3.65 1.86
C GLU A 10 -23.34 2.33 1.09
N LYS A 11 -22.47 2.29 0.08
CA LYS A 11 -22.24 1.12 -0.78
C LYS A 11 -20.79 0.69 -0.68
N GLN A 12 -20.51 -0.19 0.28
CA GLN A 12 -19.19 -0.81 0.40
C GLN A 12 -18.91 -1.76 -0.78
N PRO A 13 -17.80 -1.59 -1.51
CA PRO A 13 -17.43 -2.50 -2.57
C PRO A 13 -16.96 -3.84 -2.00
N THR A 14 -17.21 -4.90 -2.76
CA THR A 14 -16.57 -6.19 -2.59
C THR A 14 -15.13 -6.16 -3.08
N MET A 15 -14.31 -7.14 -2.68
CA MET A 15 -12.94 -7.26 -3.20
C MET A 15 -12.92 -7.50 -4.71
N THR A 16 -13.88 -8.27 -5.24
CA THR A 16 -14.03 -8.48 -6.69
C THR A 16 -14.36 -7.19 -7.41
N GLU A 17 -15.26 -6.35 -6.88
CA GLU A 17 -15.56 -5.05 -7.49
C GLU A 17 -14.37 -4.09 -7.48
N ILE A 18 -13.53 -4.13 -6.43
CA ILE A 18 -12.26 -3.39 -6.40
C ILE A 18 -11.32 -3.90 -7.50
N GLU A 19 -11.18 -5.22 -7.64
CA GLU A 19 -10.35 -5.86 -8.67
C GLU A 19 -10.79 -5.49 -10.08
N GLU A 20 -12.10 -5.52 -10.35
CA GLU A 20 -12.65 -5.14 -11.65
C GLU A 20 -12.46 -3.64 -11.93
N TYR A 21 -12.65 -2.78 -10.92
CA TYR A 21 -12.41 -1.35 -11.06
C TYR A 21 -10.95 -1.03 -11.35
N ILE A 22 -10.01 -1.70 -10.68
CA ILE A 22 -8.58 -1.55 -10.96
C ILE A 22 -8.28 -2.00 -12.39
N GLY A 23 -8.77 -3.17 -12.79
CA GLY A 23 -8.68 -3.64 -14.17
C GLY A 23 -7.25 -3.82 -14.71
N GLY A 24 -7.15 -4.18 -15.99
CA GLY A 24 -5.89 -4.38 -16.70
C GLY A 24 -4.90 -5.32 -15.99
N ASP A 25 -3.60 -5.09 -16.21
CA ASP A 25 -2.54 -5.85 -15.55
C ASP A 25 -2.46 -5.58 -14.05
N ALA A 26 -2.88 -4.38 -13.62
CA ALA A 26 -2.89 -4.00 -12.21
C ALA A 26 -3.86 -4.84 -11.37
N LYS A 27 -4.90 -5.41 -11.99
CA LYS A 27 -5.78 -6.40 -11.34
C LYS A 27 -5.01 -7.64 -10.87
N LEU A 28 -4.08 -8.15 -11.68
CA LEU A 28 -3.25 -9.29 -11.28
C LEU A 28 -2.28 -8.90 -10.15
N LEU A 29 -1.70 -7.70 -10.21
CA LEU A 29 -0.84 -7.17 -9.15
C LEU A 29 -1.60 -7.01 -7.83
N TRP A 30 -2.84 -6.52 -7.89
CA TRP A 30 -3.72 -6.39 -6.74
C TRP A 30 -3.99 -7.75 -6.08
N LYS A 31 -4.41 -8.75 -6.86
CA LYS A 31 -4.65 -10.12 -6.36
C LYS A 31 -3.38 -10.70 -5.73
N THR A 32 -2.25 -10.57 -6.42
CA THR A 32 -0.94 -11.01 -5.92
C THR A 32 -0.60 -10.37 -4.58
N LEU A 33 -0.91 -9.08 -4.40
CA LEU A 33 -0.70 -8.38 -3.14
C LEU A 33 -1.63 -8.92 -2.04
N MET A 34 -2.92 -9.10 -2.32
CA MET A 34 -3.88 -9.65 -1.34
C MET A 34 -3.44 -11.03 -0.83
N ASP A 35 -3.01 -11.90 -1.75
CA ASP A 35 -2.49 -13.24 -1.41
C ASP A 35 -1.22 -13.15 -0.57
N TYR A 36 -0.26 -12.30 -0.97
CA TYR A 36 0.97 -12.08 -0.20
C TYR A 36 0.69 -11.60 1.23
N MET A 37 -0.22 -10.63 1.41
CA MET A 37 -0.59 -10.12 2.73
C MET A 37 -1.27 -11.20 3.60
N ASN A 38 -2.08 -12.06 2.98
CA ASN A 38 -2.68 -13.20 3.67
C ASN A 38 -1.63 -14.25 4.04
N ASP A 39 -0.69 -14.55 3.15
CA ASP A 39 0.24 -15.67 3.31
C ASP A 39 1.38 -15.34 4.25
N ALA A 40 2.07 -14.22 4.03
CA ALA A 40 3.23 -13.81 4.82
C ALA A 40 2.86 -13.21 6.18
N TYR A 41 1.73 -12.49 6.26
CA TYR A 41 1.36 -11.70 7.44
C TYR A 41 0.11 -12.19 8.18
N LYS A 42 -0.69 -13.06 7.55
CA LYS A 42 -2.04 -13.41 8.03
C LYS A 42 -2.84 -12.15 8.33
N ALA A 43 -2.70 -11.13 7.47
CA ALA A 43 -3.36 -9.85 7.59
C ALA A 43 -4.56 -9.81 6.65
N LYS A 44 -5.74 -9.50 7.18
CA LYS A 44 -6.96 -9.35 6.39
C LYS A 44 -7.15 -7.88 6.00
N PRO A 45 -7.68 -7.59 4.80
CA PRO A 45 -7.96 -6.23 4.38
C PRO A 45 -9.10 -5.65 5.22
N LYS A 46 -8.97 -4.39 5.63
CA LYS A 46 -10.04 -3.61 6.25
C LYS A 46 -10.38 -2.44 5.34
N LEU A 47 -11.64 -2.36 4.92
CA LEU A 47 -12.14 -1.25 4.12
C LEU A 47 -12.53 -0.09 5.03
N THR A 48 -12.15 1.13 4.67
CA THR A 48 -12.62 2.36 5.31
C THR A 48 -12.95 3.41 4.28
N TYR A 49 -14.07 4.11 4.46
CA TYR A 49 -14.44 5.22 3.59
C TYR A 49 -13.72 6.50 4.03
N SER A 50 -13.12 7.21 3.08
CA SER A 50 -12.47 8.50 3.29
C SER A 50 -13.28 9.63 2.66
N ILE A 51 -13.52 10.68 3.44
CA ILE A 51 -14.10 11.96 2.96
C ILE A 51 -13.03 13.01 2.68
N CYS A 52 -11.74 12.64 2.72
CA CYS A 52 -10.65 13.60 2.48
C CYS A 52 -10.70 14.11 1.04
N SER A 53 -10.25 15.35 0.82
CA SER A 53 -10.21 15.96 -0.51
C SER A 53 -9.23 15.29 -1.47
N GLY A 54 -8.16 14.64 -0.97
CA GLY A 54 -7.10 14.08 -1.80
C GLY A 54 -7.46 12.78 -2.51
N LYS A 55 -7.93 11.77 -1.75
CA LYS A 55 -8.40 10.48 -2.28
C LYS A 55 -9.71 10.06 -1.60
N PRO A 56 -10.84 10.70 -1.95
CA PRO A 56 -12.15 10.34 -1.41
C PRO A 56 -12.60 8.96 -1.89
N GLY A 57 -13.39 8.27 -1.07
CA GLY A 57 -13.93 6.94 -1.36
C GLY A 57 -13.35 5.84 -0.47
N TRP A 58 -13.68 4.59 -0.81
CA TRP A 58 -13.22 3.42 -0.08
C TRP A 58 -11.71 3.19 -0.26
N ASN A 59 -10.99 2.99 0.84
CA ASN A 59 -9.59 2.59 0.85
C ASN A 59 -9.41 1.31 1.66
N ILE A 60 -8.32 0.60 1.41
CA ILE A 60 -8.02 -0.69 2.02
C ILE A 60 -6.80 -0.52 2.93
N LYS A 61 -6.91 -1.00 4.16
CA LYS A 61 -5.80 -1.00 5.13
C LYS A 61 -5.49 -2.41 5.56
N PHE A 62 -4.20 -2.70 5.64
CA PHE A 62 -3.71 -3.86 6.38
C PHE A 62 -3.09 -3.38 7.69
N GLN A 63 -3.35 -4.12 8.76
CA GLN A 63 -2.76 -3.86 10.08
C GLN A 63 -2.38 -5.16 10.77
N LYS A 64 -1.29 -5.13 11.53
CA LYS A 64 -0.86 -6.23 12.40
C LYS A 64 -0.19 -5.65 13.64
N GLY A 65 -0.58 -6.13 14.83
CA GLY A 65 0.03 -5.68 16.09
C GLY A 65 -0.02 -4.16 16.31
N GLY A 66 -1.10 -3.50 15.87
CA GLY A 66 -1.25 -2.04 15.96
C GLY A 66 -0.48 -1.23 14.90
N GLN A 67 0.34 -1.87 14.07
CA GLN A 67 1.07 -1.21 12.99
C GLN A 67 0.34 -1.39 11.65
N SER A 68 0.18 -0.29 10.90
CA SER A 68 -0.34 -0.31 9.54
C SER A 68 0.75 -0.61 8.52
N PHE A 69 0.45 -1.42 7.51
CA PHE A 69 1.33 -1.64 6.35
C PHE A 69 1.24 -0.53 5.29
N GLY A 70 0.33 0.43 5.48
CA GLY A 70 -0.04 1.42 4.49
C GLY A 70 -1.54 1.41 4.22
N THR A 71 -1.98 2.42 3.49
CA THR A 71 -3.35 2.54 3.00
C THR A 71 -3.34 2.46 1.48
N LEU A 72 -4.12 1.54 0.92
CA LEU A 72 -4.24 1.30 -0.51
C LEU A 72 -5.48 2.01 -1.05
N TYR A 73 -5.34 2.63 -2.21
CA TYR A 73 -6.38 3.37 -2.90
C TYR A 73 -6.56 2.77 -4.30
N PRO A 74 -7.73 2.18 -4.61
CA PRO A 74 -8.04 1.67 -5.94
C PRO A 74 -8.06 2.79 -6.99
N GLU A 75 -7.48 2.52 -8.16
CA GLU A 75 -7.43 3.44 -9.30
C GLU A 75 -7.56 2.63 -10.61
N GLU A 76 -8.08 3.23 -11.68
CA GLU A 76 -8.11 2.54 -12.97
C GLU A 76 -6.67 2.30 -13.49
N GLY A 77 -6.36 1.04 -13.77
CA GLY A 77 -5.06 0.55 -14.23
C GLY A 77 -3.94 0.58 -13.18
N ALA A 78 -4.26 0.77 -11.89
CA ALA A 78 -3.26 0.90 -10.82
C ALA A 78 -3.85 0.83 -9.39
N PHE A 79 -2.99 0.98 -8.38
CA PHE A 79 -3.44 1.38 -7.05
C PHE A 79 -2.35 2.16 -6.33
N SER A 80 -2.75 3.22 -5.61
CA SER A 80 -1.81 4.02 -4.81
C SER A 80 -1.65 3.46 -3.41
N VAL A 81 -0.46 3.64 -2.84
CA VAL A 81 -0.13 3.31 -1.46
C VAL A 81 0.29 4.57 -0.74
N PHE A 82 -0.37 4.89 0.36
CA PHE A 82 0.14 5.83 1.37
C PHE A 82 0.87 5.03 2.45
N MET A 83 2.15 5.29 2.65
CA MET A 83 2.96 4.60 3.65
C MET A 83 3.69 5.59 4.54
N VAL A 84 3.82 5.23 5.82
CA VAL A 84 4.68 5.92 6.78
C VAL A 84 5.73 4.94 7.27
N ILE A 85 7.01 5.28 7.18
CA ILE A 85 8.11 4.49 7.75
C ILE A 85 8.71 5.27 8.92
N SER A 86 8.74 4.66 10.11
CA SER A 86 9.23 5.33 11.32
C SER A 86 10.73 5.62 11.22
N TYR A 87 11.17 6.74 11.80
CA TYR A 87 12.60 7.05 11.93
C TYR A 87 13.37 6.00 12.75
N LYS A 88 12.68 5.22 13.59
CA LYS A 88 13.27 4.08 14.30
C LYS A 88 13.81 2.98 13.38
N LEU A 89 13.39 2.98 12.10
CA LEU A 89 13.84 2.03 11.09
C LEU A 89 14.90 2.62 10.16
N HIS A 90 15.52 3.75 10.51
CA HIS A 90 16.45 4.44 9.63
C HIS A 90 17.60 3.54 9.16
N GLU A 91 18.31 2.88 10.07
CA GLU A 91 19.42 1.99 9.74
C GLU A 91 18.97 0.87 8.80
N LYS A 92 17.87 0.20 9.13
CA LYS A 92 17.29 -0.85 8.27
C LYS A 92 16.90 -0.33 6.89
N MET A 93 16.44 0.92 6.79
CA MET A 93 16.13 1.52 5.50
C MET A 93 17.38 1.87 4.71
N VAL A 94 18.49 2.26 5.36
CA VAL A 94 19.79 2.44 4.68
C VAL A 94 20.22 1.14 4.01
N ASP A 95 20.05 0.00 4.68
CA ASP A 95 20.39 -1.33 4.14
C ASP A 95 19.47 -1.75 2.99
N VAL A 96 18.19 -1.37 3.04
CA VAL A 96 17.16 -1.77 2.06
C VAL A 96 17.12 -0.86 0.83
N LEU A 97 17.55 0.39 0.93
CA LEU A 97 17.51 1.35 -0.17
C LEU A 97 18.19 0.88 -1.47
N PRO A 98 19.33 0.16 -1.44
CA PRO A 98 19.97 -0.40 -2.63
C PRO A 98 19.15 -1.51 -3.33
N ASP A 99 18.27 -2.20 -2.60
CA ASP A 99 17.43 -3.29 -3.13
C ASP A 99 16.15 -2.77 -3.81
N LEU A 100 15.81 -1.50 -3.59
CA LEU A 100 14.67 -0.85 -4.21
C LEU A 100 15.01 -0.38 -5.62
N SER A 101 13.98 -0.28 -6.48
CA SER A 101 14.12 0.44 -7.75
C SER A 101 14.62 1.87 -7.51
N THR A 102 15.34 2.44 -8.47
CA THR A 102 15.82 3.82 -8.40
C THR A 102 14.67 4.80 -8.11
N LYS A 103 13.53 4.58 -8.78
CA LYS A 103 12.30 5.35 -8.58
C LYS A 103 11.83 5.30 -7.13
N MET A 104 11.72 4.11 -6.53
CA MET A 104 11.22 3.97 -5.15
C MET A 104 12.21 4.50 -4.12
N ALA A 105 13.50 4.23 -4.31
CA ALA A 105 14.55 4.77 -3.46
C ALA A 105 14.52 6.31 -3.42
N ASP A 106 14.31 6.95 -4.58
CA ASP A 106 14.24 8.40 -4.66
C ASP A 106 12.96 8.97 -4.03
N ILE A 107 11.81 8.30 -4.20
CA ILE A 107 10.58 8.64 -3.48
C ILE A 107 10.80 8.60 -1.97
N TYR A 108 11.45 7.55 -1.44
CA TYR A 108 11.73 7.44 -0.02
C TYR A 108 12.70 8.53 0.48
N LYS A 109 13.78 8.81 -0.27
CA LYS A 109 14.75 9.86 0.08
C LYS A 109 14.08 11.23 0.17
N GLN A 110 13.23 11.56 -0.80
CA GLN A 110 12.49 12.82 -0.88
C GLN A 110 11.24 12.87 0.01
N ALA A 111 10.87 11.75 0.65
CA ALA A 111 9.70 11.64 1.50
C ALA A 111 9.70 12.69 2.64
N GLY A 112 8.53 13.30 2.84
CA GLY A 112 8.32 14.36 3.82
C GLY A 112 8.27 13.83 5.26
N ASP A 113 8.49 14.74 6.20
CA ASP A 113 8.36 14.45 7.63
C ASP A 113 6.89 14.17 7.99
N TYR A 114 6.66 13.06 8.67
CA TYR A 114 5.37 12.68 9.22
C TYR A 114 5.41 12.88 10.73
N MET A 115 4.92 14.03 11.18
CA MET A 115 4.72 14.35 12.60
C MET A 115 5.95 14.07 13.49
N LYS A 116 7.18 14.28 12.99
CA LYS A 116 8.44 13.95 13.68
C LYS A 116 8.64 12.49 14.08
N ILE A 117 7.81 11.57 13.60
CA ILE A 117 7.89 10.13 13.94
C ILE A 117 8.37 9.25 12.80
N GLY A 118 8.35 9.75 11.56
CA GLY A 118 8.80 9.01 10.39
C GLY A 118 8.72 9.80 9.10
N LYS A 119 8.97 9.11 7.98
CA LYS A 119 8.77 9.61 6.62
C LYS A 119 7.43 9.14 6.08
N TRP A 120 6.65 10.04 5.49
CA TRP A 120 5.48 9.67 4.70
C TRP A 120 5.74 9.88 3.21
N PHE A 121 5.21 8.96 2.42
CA PHE A 121 5.26 9.07 0.97
C PHE A 121 4.06 8.34 0.36
N MET A 122 3.70 8.77 -0.84
CA MET A 122 2.69 8.14 -1.66
C MET A 122 3.32 7.69 -2.97
N PHE A 123 3.01 6.48 -3.39
CA PHE A 123 3.48 5.92 -4.65
C PHE A 123 2.39 5.04 -5.25
N GLN A 124 2.57 4.67 -6.51
CA GLN A 124 1.59 3.91 -7.26
C GLN A 124 2.19 2.60 -7.74
N ILE A 125 1.42 1.53 -7.60
CA ILE A 125 1.76 0.21 -8.11
C ILE A 125 1.05 0.02 -9.44
N ARG A 126 1.86 -0.03 -10.51
CA ARG A 126 1.43 -0.30 -11.89
C ARG A 126 2.17 -1.48 -12.51
N THR A 127 3.38 -1.76 -12.02
CA THR A 127 4.24 -2.82 -12.54
C THR A 127 4.56 -3.85 -11.46
N ARG A 128 5.13 -4.98 -11.90
CA ARG A 128 5.67 -5.98 -10.98
C ARG A 128 6.81 -5.41 -10.12
N GLU A 129 7.66 -4.55 -10.69
CA GLU A 129 8.74 -3.89 -9.95
C GLU A 129 8.18 -3.03 -8.81
N ASP A 130 7.14 -2.22 -9.06
CA ASP A 130 6.50 -1.42 -8.01
C ASP A 130 5.93 -2.30 -6.87
N LEU A 131 5.39 -3.48 -7.23
CA LEU A 131 4.85 -4.43 -6.26
C LEU A 131 5.96 -5.09 -5.42
N GLU A 132 7.08 -5.47 -6.04
CA GLU A 132 8.22 -6.02 -5.30
C GLU A 132 8.85 -4.96 -4.38
N ASP A 133 8.98 -3.72 -4.84
CA ASP A 133 9.39 -2.59 -4.01
C ASP A 133 8.50 -2.43 -2.77
N TYR A 134 7.17 -2.49 -2.95
CA TYR A 134 6.23 -2.45 -1.82
C TYR A 134 6.48 -3.59 -0.84
N LYS A 135 6.69 -4.83 -1.31
CA LYS A 135 6.94 -6.00 -0.45
C LYS A 135 8.24 -5.84 0.34
N THR A 136 9.29 -5.32 -0.30
CA THR A 136 10.57 -4.99 0.33
C THR A 136 10.39 -3.95 1.44
N LEU A 137 9.68 -2.84 1.16
CA LEU A 137 9.36 -1.80 2.14
C LEU A 137 8.54 -2.34 3.31
N VAL A 138 7.53 -3.17 3.04
CA VAL A 138 6.69 -3.80 4.06
C VAL A 138 7.49 -4.76 4.92
N THR A 139 8.38 -5.55 4.35
CA THR A 139 9.27 -6.47 5.08
C THR A 139 10.27 -5.69 5.96
N ALA A 140 10.78 -4.56 5.45
CA ALA A 140 11.61 -3.65 6.23
C ALA A 140 10.83 -3.10 7.44
N LYS A 141 9.61 -2.63 7.19
CA LYS A 141 8.72 -2.02 8.18
C LYS A 141 8.23 -2.98 9.25
N LEU A 142 7.83 -4.18 8.84
CA LEU A 142 7.31 -5.23 9.70
C LEU A 142 7.72 -6.59 9.10
N PRO A 143 8.73 -7.26 9.66
CA PRO A 143 9.14 -8.58 9.19
C PRO A 143 8.00 -9.59 9.35
N PRO A 144 7.79 -10.49 8.37
CA PRO A 144 6.83 -11.58 8.52
C PRO A 144 7.29 -12.50 9.66
N LYS A 145 6.37 -12.89 10.55
CA LYS A 145 6.66 -13.84 11.65
C LYS A 145 6.73 -15.29 11.18
N TYR A 146 6.19 -15.57 10.00
CA TYR A 146 6.16 -16.89 9.39
C TYR A 146 6.90 -16.80 8.07
N THR A 147 8.20 -17.09 8.09
CA THR A 147 8.93 -17.47 6.88
C THR A 147 8.65 -18.95 6.65
N LYS A 148 8.17 -19.30 5.46
CA LYS A 148 8.19 -20.70 5.01
C LYS A 148 9.63 -21.14 4.83
#